data_AF-A0A7S1BH69-F1
#
_entry.id   AF-A0A7S1BH69-F1
#
_cell.length_a   1.000
_cell.length_b   1.000
_cell.length_c   1.000
_cell.angle_alpha   90.00
_cell.angle_beta   90.00
_cell.angle_gamma   90.00
#
_symmetry.space_group_name_H-M   'P 1'
#
loop_
_entity.id
_entity.type
_entity.pdbx_description
1 polymer ?
#
loop_
_entity_poly.entity_id
_entity_poly.type
_entity_poly.pdbx_seq_one_letter_code
_entity_poly.pdbx_strand_id
1 'polypeptide(L)'
;MMVLTIISFITEPQKKTQRSPLNWAKMLGFLQTACAFAVFLPIASSFSPKTKAAGPKYLLGDGSPTKLCFSPGDMVEGLSQVPGPLLYPTVFTACFRVGAALAVIGQPRLPTDDDGSSSCRLVGSKVVRLPDMGSRVRVFYPISDEAARTIGTDGRGSVEARYCTDGRSTSDGMAGLVGFRQLGLSFLLAHLAEAPSGCYEKETDADGFLASCQSGAPLLVYSHGYGGNMDMATYFLRAVAQRGIVVAALEHTD
;
A
#
# COMPACT_ATOMS: atom_id res chain seq x y z
N MET A 1 -2.73 26.37 5.17
CA MET A 1 -1.50 26.45 4.36
C MET A 1 -0.84 25.10 4.04
N MET A 2 -1.16 23.98 4.70
CA MET A 2 -0.53 22.66 4.45
C MET A 2 -1.06 21.87 3.23
N VAL A 3 -2.23 22.22 2.67
CA VAL A 3 -2.85 21.42 1.57
C VAL A 3 -2.12 21.60 0.22
N LEU A 4 -1.45 22.74 -0.01
CA LEU A 4 -0.70 22.96 -1.25
C LEU A 4 0.62 22.17 -1.33
N THR A 5 1.20 21.78 -0.19
CA THR A 5 2.52 21.13 -0.15
C THR A 5 2.47 19.66 -0.60
N ILE A 6 1.32 18.98 -0.42
CA ILE A 6 1.16 17.57 -0.81
C ILE A 6 1.13 17.41 -2.34
N ILE A 7 0.68 18.42 -3.08
CA ILE A 7 0.60 18.38 -4.55
C ILE A 7 2.00 18.54 -5.19
N SER A 8 2.90 19.31 -4.57
CA SER A 8 4.27 19.52 -5.08
C SER A 8 5.19 18.30 -4.94
N PHE A 9 4.87 17.32 -4.09
CA PHE A 9 5.70 16.11 -3.94
C PHE A 9 5.46 15.05 -5.02
N ILE A 10 4.40 15.17 -5.82
CA ILE A 10 4.09 14.26 -6.94
C ILE A 10 4.77 14.72 -8.24
N THR A 11 5.35 15.93 -8.26
CA THR A 11 6.00 16.52 -9.43
C THR A 11 7.52 16.38 -9.36
N GLU A 12 8.04 15.17 -9.50
CA GLU A 12 9.45 14.96 -9.87
C GLU A 12 9.53 14.64 -11.38
N PRO A 13 10.49 15.21 -12.14
CA PRO A 13 10.45 15.15 -13.60
C PRO A 13 10.78 13.74 -14.10
N GLN A 14 9.75 12.98 -14.45
CA GLN A 14 9.88 11.76 -15.23
C GLN A 14 10.55 12.07 -16.59
N LYS A 15 11.70 11.45 -16.84
CA LYS A 15 12.39 11.51 -18.14
C LYS A 15 11.42 11.14 -19.26
N LYS A 16 11.48 11.95 -20.32
CA LYS A 16 10.60 11.95 -21.51
C LYS A 16 10.30 10.55 -22.05
N THR A 17 9.24 9.94 -21.55
CA THR A 17 8.52 8.89 -22.26
C THR A 17 7.27 9.56 -22.82
N GLN A 18 7.15 9.56 -24.15
CA GLN A 18 6.10 10.24 -24.92
C GLN A 18 4.73 9.60 -24.62
N ARG A 19 4.13 9.93 -23.47
CA ARG A 19 2.74 9.61 -23.14
C ARG A 19 1.86 10.80 -23.50
N SER A 20 0.72 10.49 -24.10
CA SER A 20 -0.31 11.48 -24.47
C SER A 20 -0.68 12.37 -23.27
N PRO A 21 -0.98 13.67 -23.50
CA PRO A 21 -1.32 14.58 -22.42
C PRO A 21 -2.58 14.08 -21.72
N LEU A 22 -2.40 13.52 -20.51
CA LEU A 22 -3.51 13.21 -19.62
C LEU A 22 -4.25 14.53 -19.36
N ASN A 23 -5.53 14.57 -19.74
CA ASN A 23 -6.32 15.79 -19.72
C ASN A 23 -6.61 16.17 -18.26
N TRP A 24 -5.78 17.03 -17.68
CA TRP A 24 -5.80 17.44 -16.27
C TRP A 24 -7.17 17.91 -15.78
N ALA A 25 -7.97 18.54 -16.64
CA ALA A 25 -9.34 18.94 -16.32
C ALA A 25 -10.24 17.74 -15.99
N LYS A 26 -10.08 16.62 -16.71
CA LYS A 26 -10.82 15.38 -16.43
C LYS A 26 -10.37 14.74 -15.12
N MET A 27 -9.08 14.82 -14.81
CA MET A 27 -8.54 14.29 -13.55
C MET A 27 -9.02 15.11 -12.35
N LEU A 28 -9.10 16.44 -12.46
CA LEU A 28 -9.65 17.32 -11.42
C LEU A 28 -11.12 17.05 -11.16
N GLY A 29 -11.94 16.91 -12.21
CA GLY A 29 -13.36 16.58 -12.09
C GLY A 29 -13.58 15.20 -11.45
N PHE A 30 -12.74 14.22 -11.79
CA PHE A 30 -12.76 12.90 -11.17
C PHE A 30 -12.40 12.97 -9.67
N LEU A 31 -11.37 13.74 -9.29
CA LEU A 31 -10.96 13.94 -7.90
C LEU A 31 -12.04 14.63 -7.06
N GLN A 32 -12.68 15.68 -7.59
CA GLN A 32 -13.80 16.36 -6.91
C GLN A 32 -14.97 15.40 -6.67
N THR A 33 -15.32 14.61 -7.70
CA THR A 33 -16.40 13.62 -7.61
C THR A 33 -16.03 12.51 -6.62
N ALA A 34 -14.80 12.01 -6.63
CA ALA A 34 -14.32 10.97 -5.72
C ALA A 34 -14.26 11.44 -4.26
N CYS A 35 -13.79 12.66 -4.00
CA CYS A 35 -13.82 13.27 -2.66
C CYS A 35 -15.25 13.39 -2.14
N ALA A 36 -16.17 13.83 -3.00
CA ALA A 36 -17.57 13.95 -2.63
C ALA A 36 -18.18 12.55 -2.35
N PHE A 37 -17.95 11.54 -3.20
CA PHE A 37 -18.39 10.16 -2.92
C PHE A 37 -17.80 9.59 -1.61
N ALA A 38 -16.54 9.87 -1.30
CA ALA A 38 -15.89 9.39 -0.08
C ALA A 38 -16.43 10.03 1.21
N VAL A 39 -16.91 11.29 1.15
CA VAL A 39 -17.59 11.95 2.27
C VAL A 39 -18.97 11.34 2.51
N PHE A 40 -19.73 11.05 1.44
CA PHE A 40 -21.14 10.68 1.57
C PHE A 40 -21.42 9.17 1.64
N LEU A 41 -20.55 8.28 1.13
CA LEU A 41 -20.73 6.82 1.24
C LEU A 41 -20.88 6.30 2.69
N PRO A 42 -20.03 6.71 3.66
CA PRO A 42 -20.16 6.22 5.04
C PRO A 42 -21.35 6.83 5.79
N ILE A 43 -21.86 7.98 5.34
CA ILE A 43 -23.08 8.59 5.89
C ILE A 43 -24.29 7.75 5.44
N ALA A 44 -24.33 7.33 4.17
CA ALA A 44 -25.41 6.50 3.66
C ALA A 44 -25.45 5.08 4.27
N SER A 45 -24.31 4.51 4.67
CA SER A 45 -24.27 3.18 5.30
C SER A 45 -24.53 3.17 6.81
N SER A 46 -24.37 4.31 7.51
CA SER A 46 -24.68 4.43 8.94
C SER A 46 -26.17 4.65 9.25
N PHE A 47 -26.98 4.99 8.25
CA PHE A 47 -28.43 4.99 8.36
C PHE A 47 -29.01 3.65 7.88
N SER A 48 -28.74 2.57 8.62
CA SER A 48 -29.63 1.41 8.62
C SER A 48 -30.57 1.54 9.82
N PRO A 49 -31.75 2.14 9.66
CA PRO A 49 -32.72 2.19 10.74
C PRO A 49 -33.28 0.77 10.94
N LYS A 50 -32.79 0.05 11.95
CA LYS A 50 -33.60 -0.96 12.64
C LYS A 50 -34.68 -0.24 13.44
N THR A 51 -35.61 0.42 12.76
CA THR A 51 -36.86 0.92 13.37
C THR A 51 -38.01 0.27 12.63
N LYS A 52 -38.61 -0.74 13.27
CA LYS A 52 -39.98 -1.14 13.02
C LYS A 52 -40.88 0.02 13.45
N ALA A 53 -41.19 0.92 12.53
CA ALA A 53 -42.26 1.89 12.72
C ALA A 53 -42.87 2.22 11.36
N ALA A 54 -44.19 2.02 11.28
CA ALA A 54 -45.00 2.24 10.10
C ALA A 54 -44.97 3.72 9.67
N GLY A 55 -44.66 3.96 8.40
CA GLY A 55 -44.65 5.26 7.73
C GLY A 55 -44.41 5.07 6.23
N PRO A 56 -44.83 6.03 5.38
CA PRO A 56 -45.73 5.80 4.25
C PRO A 56 -45.07 5.01 3.11
N LYS A 57 -45.89 4.15 2.49
CA LYS A 57 -45.55 3.44 1.26
C LYS A 57 -45.30 4.45 0.13
N TYR A 58 -44.04 4.78 -0.11
CA TYR A 58 -43.62 5.26 -1.42
C TYR A 58 -43.66 4.05 -2.37
N LEU A 59 -44.72 3.98 -3.18
CA LEU A 59 -44.82 3.06 -4.31
C LEU A 59 -43.76 3.47 -5.33
N LEU A 60 -42.56 2.89 -5.23
CA LEU A 60 -41.57 2.88 -6.30
C LEU A 60 -42.02 1.85 -7.34
N GLY A 61 -42.69 2.36 -8.36
CA GLY A 61 -43.01 1.62 -9.58
C GLY A 61 -41.76 1.34 -10.42
N ASP A 62 -41.80 0.16 -11.05
CA ASP A 62 -40.85 -0.41 -12.01
C ASP A 62 -39.41 -0.63 -11.52
N GLY A 63 -39.04 -1.91 -11.45
CA GLY A 63 -37.73 -2.46 -11.09
C GLY A 63 -36.59 -2.12 -12.05
N SER A 64 -36.54 -0.88 -12.53
CA SER A 64 -35.38 -0.31 -13.19
C SER A 64 -34.32 0.05 -12.14
N PRO A 65 -33.03 -0.23 -12.41
CA PRO A 65 -31.97 0.13 -11.49
C PRO A 65 -31.94 1.66 -11.33
N THR A 66 -32.30 2.15 -10.15
CA THR A 66 -32.18 3.56 -9.78
C THR A 66 -30.72 3.97 -9.85
N LYS A 67 -30.33 4.62 -10.96
CA LYS A 67 -29.09 5.39 -11.03
C LYS A 67 -29.22 6.54 -10.05
N LEU A 68 -28.51 6.44 -8.92
CA LEU A 68 -28.26 7.59 -8.04
C LEU A 68 -27.37 8.58 -8.80
N CYS A 69 -28.00 9.50 -9.53
CA CYS A 69 -27.32 10.66 -10.10
C CYS A 69 -27.27 11.76 -9.03
N PHE A 70 -26.14 11.89 -8.35
CA PHE A 70 -25.89 13.06 -7.52
C PHE A 70 -25.36 14.19 -8.42
N SER A 71 -26.05 15.33 -8.42
CA SER A 71 -25.50 16.55 -9.01
C SER A 71 -24.42 17.11 -8.06
N PRO A 72 -23.31 17.67 -8.57
CA PRO A 72 -22.33 18.37 -7.74
C PRO A 72 -22.96 19.44 -6.83
N GLY A 73 -24.06 20.07 -7.26
CA GLY A 73 -24.80 21.06 -6.47
C GLY A 73 -25.40 20.48 -5.19
N ASP A 74 -26.03 19.31 -5.27
CA ASP A 74 -26.69 18.64 -4.14
C ASP A 74 -25.67 18.28 -3.03
N MET A 75 -24.43 18.00 -3.42
CA MET A 75 -23.35 17.64 -2.49
C MET A 75 -22.83 18.84 -1.70
N VAL A 76 -22.78 20.02 -2.33
CA VAL A 76 -22.38 21.26 -1.67
C VAL A 76 -23.45 21.70 -0.66
N GLU A 77 -24.72 21.54 -1.01
CA GLU A 77 -25.84 21.88 -0.13
C GLU A 77 -25.89 20.96 1.10
N GLY A 78 -25.60 19.67 0.94
CA GLY A 78 -25.48 18.73 2.06
C GLY A 78 -24.34 19.07 3.05
N LEU A 79 -23.22 19.59 2.56
CA LEU A 79 -22.09 20.02 3.42
C LEU A 79 -22.43 21.25 4.27
N SER A 80 -23.35 22.11 3.81
CA SER A 80 -23.78 23.29 4.55
C SER A 80 -24.55 22.96 5.84
N GLN A 81 -25.07 21.73 5.95
CA GLN A 81 -25.84 21.26 7.11
C GLN A 81 -24.98 20.58 8.19
N VAL A 82 -23.69 20.33 7.93
CA VAL A 82 -22.80 19.70 8.90
C VAL A 82 -22.33 20.75 9.91
N PRO A 83 -22.44 20.50 11.23
CA PRO A 83 -21.92 21.42 12.25
C PRO A 83 -20.43 21.72 12.00
N GLY A 84 -20.06 23.00 12.02
CA GLY A 84 -18.69 23.46 11.71
C GLY A 84 -17.54 22.68 12.38
N PRO A 85 -17.65 22.25 13.65
CA PRO A 85 -16.61 21.45 14.31
C PRO A 85 -16.39 20.05 13.69
N LEU A 86 -17.41 19.48 13.05
CA LEU A 86 -17.34 18.15 12.41
C LEU A 86 -16.93 18.22 10.94
N LEU A 87 -17.11 19.38 10.30
CA LEU A 87 -16.81 19.57 8.88
C LEU A 87 -15.32 19.37 8.56
N TYR A 88 -14.43 19.94 9.37
CA TYR A 88 -12.99 19.84 9.13
C TYR A 88 -12.45 18.40 9.24
N PRO A 89 -12.70 17.65 10.33
CA PRO A 89 -12.24 16.27 10.45
C PRO A 89 -12.79 15.34 9.38
N THR A 90 -14.06 15.53 8.98
CA THR A 90 -14.71 14.70 7.95
C THR A 90 -14.13 14.95 6.57
N VAL A 91 -13.98 16.21 6.17
CA VAL A 91 -13.33 16.58 4.90
C VAL A 91 -11.88 16.11 4.89
N PHE A 92 -11.14 16.32 5.97
CA PHE A 92 -9.76 15.85 6.09
C PHE A 92 -9.66 14.34 5.91
N THR A 93 -10.49 13.57 6.62
CA THR A 93 -10.50 12.10 6.53
C THR A 93 -10.86 11.62 5.14
N ALA A 94 -11.85 12.24 4.49
CA ALA A 94 -12.24 11.89 3.12
C ALA A 94 -11.12 12.18 2.12
N CYS A 95 -10.53 13.37 2.16
CA CYS A 95 -9.40 13.74 1.32
C CYS A 95 -8.19 12.82 1.54
N PHE A 96 -7.87 12.51 2.81
CA PHE A 96 -6.81 11.56 3.15
C PHE A 96 -7.07 10.19 2.51
N ARG A 97 -8.29 9.67 2.64
CA ARG A 97 -8.65 8.35 2.08
C ARG A 97 -8.63 8.33 0.56
N VAL A 98 -9.13 9.36 -0.10
CA VAL A 98 -9.06 9.48 -1.57
C VAL A 98 -7.61 9.60 -2.02
N GLY A 99 -6.81 10.42 -1.34
CA GLY A 99 -5.38 10.53 -1.59
C GLY A 99 -4.66 9.20 -1.44
N ALA A 100 -4.94 8.47 -0.35
CA ALA A 100 -4.39 7.13 -0.11
C ALA A 100 -4.84 6.14 -1.19
N ALA A 101 -6.10 6.16 -1.60
CA ALA A 101 -6.62 5.26 -2.63
C ALA A 101 -5.91 5.51 -3.97
N LEU A 102 -5.78 6.79 -4.35
CA LEU A 102 -5.09 7.19 -5.58
C LEU A 102 -3.60 6.84 -5.53
N ALA A 103 -2.94 7.02 -4.37
CA ALA A 103 -1.53 6.69 -4.19
C ALA A 103 -1.25 5.18 -4.34
N VAL A 104 -2.24 4.34 -4.05
CA VAL A 104 -2.12 2.88 -4.12
C VAL A 104 -2.39 2.34 -5.54
N ILE A 105 -3.12 3.07 -6.37
CA ILE A 105 -3.43 2.61 -7.74
C ILE A 105 -2.15 2.46 -8.56
N GLY A 106 -1.83 1.22 -8.90
CA GLY A 106 -0.65 0.87 -9.69
C GLY A 106 0.67 0.96 -8.92
N GLN A 107 0.62 0.94 -7.58
CA GLN A 107 1.75 0.80 -6.66
C GLN A 107 1.60 -0.49 -5.85
N PRO A 108 2.68 -1.13 -5.39
CA PRO A 108 4.06 -0.69 -5.47
C PRO A 108 4.68 -1.25 -6.75
N ARG A 109 5.31 -0.39 -7.55
CA ARG A 109 6.08 -0.83 -8.72
C ARG A 109 7.47 -1.22 -8.28
N LEU A 110 7.91 -2.42 -8.66
CA LEU A 110 9.28 -2.83 -8.43
C LEU A 110 10.21 -1.80 -9.12
N PRO A 111 11.12 -1.15 -8.39
CA PRO A 111 12.10 -0.25 -9.02
C PRO A 111 12.91 -1.03 -10.06
N THR A 112 13.07 -0.47 -11.26
CA THR A 112 13.92 -1.09 -12.28
C THR A 112 15.39 -0.99 -11.87
N ASP A 113 16.14 -2.08 -12.03
CA ASP A 113 17.54 -2.17 -11.65
C ASP A 113 18.49 -1.55 -12.72
N ASP A 114 18.02 -0.54 -13.47
CA ASP A 114 18.60 -0.07 -14.74
C ASP A 114 19.83 0.85 -14.62
N ASP A 115 20.44 0.99 -13.45
CA ASP A 115 21.50 2.00 -13.26
C ASP A 115 22.81 1.72 -14.02
N GLY A 116 22.94 0.59 -14.74
CA GLY A 116 24.05 0.29 -15.66
C GLY A 116 25.44 0.28 -15.00
N SER A 117 25.48 0.50 -13.70
CA SER A 117 26.63 0.77 -12.86
C SER A 117 26.55 -0.22 -11.73
N SER A 118 27.53 -1.14 -11.68
CA SER A 118 27.67 -2.21 -10.70
C SER A 118 26.58 -3.29 -10.75
N SER A 119 27.01 -4.55 -10.81
CA SER A 119 26.17 -5.74 -10.71
C SER A 119 25.18 -5.62 -9.53
N CYS A 120 23.91 -5.35 -9.82
CA CYS A 120 22.86 -5.40 -8.81
C CYS A 120 22.85 -6.79 -8.19
N ARG A 121 23.27 -6.86 -6.92
CA ARG A 121 23.28 -8.13 -6.19
C ARG A 121 21.85 -8.58 -5.97
N LEU A 122 21.58 -9.86 -6.19
CA LEU A 122 20.30 -10.43 -5.82
C LEU A 122 20.13 -10.33 -4.30
N VAL A 123 18.90 -10.13 -3.84
CA VAL A 123 18.58 -10.01 -2.42
C VAL A 123 17.67 -11.14 -2.01
N GLY A 124 18.00 -11.77 -0.88
CA GLY A 124 17.16 -12.75 -0.21
C GLY A 124 16.32 -12.08 0.87
N SER A 125 15.16 -12.67 1.14
CA SER A 125 14.28 -12.26 2.24
C SER A 125 13.86 -13.48 3.04
N LYS A 126 14.00 -13.42 4.37
CA LYS A 126 13.52 -14.47 5.28
C LYS A 126 12.84 -13.84 6.49
N VAL A 127 11.77 -14.47 6.96
CA VAL A 127 11.08 -14.06 8.18
C VAL A 127 11.50 -14.97 9.32
N VAL A 128 11.94 -14.38 10.42
CA VAL A 128 12.40 -15.07 11.63
C VAL A 128 11.52 -14.63 12.79
N ARG A 129 11.13 -15.57 13.65
CA ARG A 129 10.47 -15.27 14.92
C ARG A 129 11.49 -15.28 16.04
N LEU A 130 11.52 -14.23 16.85
CA LEU A 130 12.40 -14.16 18.01
C LEU A 130 11.79 -15.00 19.14
N PRO A 131 12.51 -16.01 19.68
CA PRO A 131 11.93 -17.02 20.56
C PRO A 131 11.32 -16.46 21.85
N ASP A 132 11.93 -15.42 22.43
CA ASP A 132 11.53 -14.90 23.75
C ASP A 132 10.57 -13.71 23.69
N MET A 133 10.51 -13.01 22.55
CA MET A 133 9.73 -11.78 22.42
C MET A 133 8.42 -11.96 21.64
N GLY A 134 8.27 -13.07 20.91
CA GLY A 134 7.14 -13.28 19.99
C GLY A 134 7.13 -12.34 18.77
N SER A 135 7.99 -11.32 18.75
CA SER A 135 8.19 -10.41 17.63
C SER A 135 8.71 -11.13 16.40
N ARG A 136 8.31 -10.61 15.23
CA ARG A 136 8.74 -11.12 13.94
C ARG A 136 9.77 -10.16 13.34
N VAL A 137 10.72 -10.71 12.61
CA VAL A 137 11.75 -9.93 11.95
C VAL A 137 11.86 -10.41 10.52
N ARG A 138 11.68 -9.51 9.57
CA ARG A 138 11.98 -9.78 8.16
C ARG A 138 13.41 -9.35 7.88
N VAL A 139 14.26 -10.32 7.56
CA VAL A 139 15.67 -10.12 7.26
C VAL A 139 15.88 -10.06 5.76
N PHE A 140 16.44 -8.96 5.27
CA PHE A 140 16.91 -8.79 3.91
C PHE A 140 18.42 -8.95 3.89
N TYR A 141 18.94 -9.74 2.96
CA TYR A 141 20.37 -10.01 2.87
C TYR A 141 20.83 -10.12 1.42
N PRO A 142 22.05 -9.67 1.10
CA PRO A 142 22.62 -9.92 -0.21
C PRO A 142 22.85 -11.43 -0.42
N ILE A 143 22.55 -11.92 -1.62
CA ILE A 143 22.82 -13.29 -2.07
C ILE A 143 24.20 -13.33 -2.74
N SER A 144 25.01 -14.34 -2.42
CA SER A 144 26.36 -14.51 -3.01
C SER A 144 26.28 -14.63 -4.52
N ASP A 145 27.31 -14.17 -5.23
CA ASP A 145 27.39 -14.32 -6.68
C ASP A 145 27.27 -15.79 -7.12
N GLU A 146 27.80 -16.74 -6.33
CA GLU A 146 27.68 -18.18 -6.59
C GLU A 146 26.21 -18.63 -6.51
N ALA A 147 25.52 -18.35 -5.40
CA ALA A 147 24.11 -18.68 -5.25
C ALA A 147 23.22 -17.93 -6.25
N ALA A 148 23.59 -16.71 -6.64
CA ALA A 148 22.89 -15.94 -7.67
C ALA A 148 22.99 -16.62 -9.04
N ARG A 149 24.16 -17.19 -9.40
CA ARG A 149 24.31 -17.98 -10.62
C ARG A 149 23.41 -19.21 -10.60
N THR A 150 23.31 -19.92 -9.47
CA THR A 150 22.41 -21.09 -9.34
C THR A 150 20.94 -20.71 -9.51
N ILE A 151 20.51 -19.58 -8.92
CA ILE A 151 19.16 -19.04 -9.09
C ILE A 151 18.87 -18.77 -10.57
N GLY A 152 19.83 -18.19 -11.30
CA GLY A 152 19.70 -17.88 -12.72
C GLY A 152 19.70 -19.10 -13.65
N THR A 153 20.42 -20.17 -13.31
CA THR A 153 20.52 -21.36 -14.17
C THR A 153 19.31 -22.29 -14.06
N ASP A 154 18.76 -22.44 -12.86
CA ASP A 154 17.79 -23.51 -12.62
C ASP A 154 16.37 -23.13 -13.00
N GLY A 155 16.03 -21.82 -13.07
CA GLY A 155 14.79 -21.25 -13.61
C GLY A 155 13.45 -21.76 -13.04
N ARG A 156 13.48 -22.80 -12.21
CA ARG A 156 12.35 -23.61 -11.74
C ARG A 156 12.33 -23.79 -10.21
N GLY A 157 13.35 -23.30 -9.50
CA GLY A 157 13.51 -23.54 -8.06
C GLY A 157 13.45 -22.32 -7.15
N SER A 158 13.64 -21.10 -7.67
CA SER A 158 13.65 -19.91 -6.81
C SER A 158 12.26 -19.27 -6.76
N VAL A 159 11.58 -19.40 -5.63
CA VAL A 159 10.32 -18.69 -5.38
C VAL A 159 10.66 -17.25 -5.02
N GLU A 160 10.05 -16.29 -5.72
CA GLU A 160 10.16 -14.89 -5.34
C GLU A 160 9.32 -14.65 -4.08
N ALA A 161 9.92 -14.06 -3.05
CA ALA A 161 9.23 -13.73 -1.82
C ALA A 161 8.14 -12.69 -2.10
N ARG A 162 6.99 -12.84 -1.44
CA ARG A 162 5.88 -11.89 -1.55
C ARG A 162 6.21 -10.57 -0.85
N TYR A 163 5.59 -9.48 -1.31
CA TYR A 163 5.69 -8.17 -0.68
C TYR A 163 5.10 -8.20 0.73
N CYS A 164 3.90 -8.74 0.91
CA CYS A 164 3.31 -8.97 2.24
C CYS A 164 3.70 -10.36 2.76
N THR A 165 4.31 -10.41 3.94
CA THR A 165 4.76 -11.65 4.59
C THR A 165 3.64 -12.66 4.78
N ASP A 166 2.49 -12.24 5.32
CA ASP A 166 1.32 -13.12 5.53
C ASP A 166 0.27 -12.96 4.41
N GLY A 167 0.69 -12.45 3.26
CA GLY A 167 -0.16 -12.19 2.10
C GLY A 167 -1.38 -11.34 2.47
N ARG A 168 -2.57 -11.95 2.35
CA ARG A 168 -3.83 -11.21 2.48
C ARG A 168 -4.09 -10.70 3.90
N SER A 169 -3.62 -11.42 4.92
CA SER A 169 -3.80 -11.01 6.31
C SER A 169 -3.09 -9.69 6.60
N THR A 170 -1.83 -9.56 6.20
CA THR A 170 -1.05 -8.31 6.33
C THR A 170 -1.70 -7.17 5.55
N SER A 171 -2.10 -7.44 4.29
CA SER A 171 -2.79 -6.45 3.44
C SER A 171 -4.09 -5.93 4.06
N ASP A 172 -4.92 -6.81 4.60
CA ASP A 172 -6.18 -6.42 5.24
C ASP A 172 -5.93 -5.63 6.54
N GLY A 173 -4.84 -5.93 7.26
CA GLY A 173 -4.35 -5.13 8.38
C GLY A 173 -4.01 -3.70 7.96
N MET A 174 -3.20 -3.54 6.89
CA MET A 174 -2.88 -2.23 6.31
C MET A 174 -4.13 -1.47 5.87
N ALA A 175 -5.09 -2.17 5.24
CA ALA A 175 -6.37 -1.58 4.84
C ALA A 175 -7.23 -1.12 6.03
N GLY A 176 -7.14 -1.80 7.17
CA GLY A 176 -7.81 -1.40 8.40
C GLY A 176 -7.33 -0.03 8.91
N LEU A 177 -6.03 0.21 8.84
CA LEU A 177 -5.39 1.41 9.40
C LEU A 177 -5.71 2.69 8.62
N VAL A 178 -5.84 2.60 7.29
CA VAL A 178 -6.26 3.74 6.45
C VAL A 178 -7.79 3.90 6.36
N GLY A 179 -8.55 3.06 7.07
CA GLY A 179 -10.01 3.11 7.07
C GLY A 179 -10.68 2.46 5.86
N PHE A 180 -9.93 1.78 4.99
CA PHE A 180 -10.45 1.13 3.79
C PHE A 180 -11.32 -0.07 4.13
N ARG A 181 -10.99 -0.81 5.20
CA ARG A 181 -11.79 -1.95 5.65
C ARG A 181 -13.23 -1.54 6.00
N GLN A 182 -13.40 -0.43 6.70
CA GLN A 182 -14.69 0.11 7.13
C GLN A 182 -15.53 0.59 5.93
N LEU A 183 -14.87 0.94 4.83
CA LEU A 183 -15.52 1.37 3.58
C LEU A 183 -15.76 0.22 2.59
N GLY A 184 -15.40 -1.02 2.94
CA GLY A 184 -15.43 -2.14 1.99
C GLY A 184 -14.42 -2.01 0.84
N LEU A 185 -13.41 -1.15 0.99
CA LEU A 185 -12.36 -0.87 0.02
C LEU A 185 -11.06 -1.64 0.29
N SER A 186 -11.10 -2.72 1.08
CA SER A 186 -9.91 -3.54 1.37
C SER A 186 -9.31 -4.16 0.11
N PHE A 187 -10.12 -4.34 -0.95
CA PHE A 187 -9.64 -4.79 -2.25
C PHE A 187 -8.60 -3.84 -2.87
N LEU A 188 -8.58 -2.55 -2.50
CA LEU A 188 -7.61 -1.59 -3.01
C LEU A 188 -6.17 -1.93 -2.62
N LEU A 189 -5.97 -2.66 -1.52
CA LEU A 189 -4.64 -3.12 -1.08
C LEU A 189 -4.44 -4.62 -1.30
N ALA A 190 -5.49 -5.35 -1.69
CA ALA A 190 -5.45 -6.79 -1.88
C ALA A 190 -4.32 -7.26 -2.80
N HIS A 191 -4.02 -6.52 -3.84
CA HIS A 191 -2.96 -6.85 -4.79
C HIS A 191 -1.56 -6.85 -4.14
N LEU A 192 -1.37 -6.15 -3.02
CA LEU A 192 -0.13 -6.19 -2.24
C LEU A 192 0.16 -7.57 -1.66
N ALA A 193 -0.88 -8.37 -1.42
CA ALA A 193 -0.74 -9.72 -0.88
C ALA A 193 0.01 -10.66 -1.83
N GLU A 194 -0.12 -10.41 -3.13
CA GLU A 194 0.44 -11.23 -4.21
C GLU A 194 1.58 -10.51 -4.94
N ALA A 195 1.78 -9.22 -4.67
CA ALA A 195 2.82 -8.43 -5.29
C ALA A 195 4.21 -9.03 -5.00
N PRO A 196 5.11 -9.09 -5.98
CA PRO A 196 6.48 -9.53 -5.78
C PRO A 196 7.26 -8.54 -4.91
N SER A 197 8.13 -9.03 -4.02
CA SER A 197 9.03 -8.15 -3.25
C SER A 197 10.30 -7.76 -4.00
N GLY A 198 10.63 -8.41 -5.12
CA GLY A 198 11.94 -8.33 -5.75
C GLY A 198 13.03 -9.09 -5.01
N CYS A 199 12.68 -9.83 -3.95
CA CYS A 199 13.59 -10.63 -3.14
C CYS A 199 13.31 -12.12 -3.34
N TYR A 200 14.33 -12.96 -3.21
CA TYR A 200 14.17 -14.40 -3.31
C TYR A 200 13.91 -15.02 -1.94
N GLU A 201 12.91 -15.90 -1.88
CA GLU A 201 12.68 -16.78 -0.75
C GLU A 201 13.61 -17.97 -0.93
N LYS A 202 14.61 -18.12 -0.06
CA LYS A 202 15.47 -19.30 -0.08
C LYS A 202 15.34 -20.03 1.26
N GLU A 203 14.51 -21.06 1.27
CA GLU A 203 14.66 -22.19 2.17
C GLU A 203 15.89 -22.98 1.69
N THR A 204 17.05 -22.70 2.25
CA THR A 204 18.07 -23.73 2.28
C THR A 204 18.37 -24.03 3.73
N ASP A 205 18.00 -25.25 4.13
CA ASP A 205 18.49 -25.94 5.32
C ASP A 205 20.01 -26.11 5.31
N ALA A 206 20.68 -25.78 4.20
CA ALA A 206 22.12 -25.65 4.13
C ALA A 206 22.55 -24.26 4.62
N ASP A 207 23.24 -24.24 5.75
CA ASP A 207 24.02 -23.14 6.28
C ASP A 207 24.52 -22.16 5.22
N GLY A 208 24.11 -20.90 5.35
CA GLY A 208 24.90 -19.75 4.93
C GLY A 208 25.23 -19.64 3.43
N PHE A 209 24.33 -19.04 2.66
CA PHE A 209 24.76 -18.23 1.51
C PHE A 209 24.37 -16.75 1.74
N LEU A 210 24.75 -16.21 2.91
CA LEU A 210 24.97 -14.77 3.04
C LEU A 210 26.10 -14.42 2.08
N ALA A 211 25.87 -13.48 1.16
CA ALA A 211 26.78 -13.15 0.08
C ALA A 211 28.21 -12.90 0.54
N SER A 212 29.07 -13.94 0.55
CA SER A 212 30.51 -13.84 0.83
C SER A 212 30.82 -12.69 1.78
N CYS A 213 30.02 -12.53 2.85
CA CYS A 213 30.11 -11.38 3.73
C CYS A 213 31.35 -11.68 4.52
N GLN A 214 32.50 -11.35 3.92
CA GLN A 214 33.82 -11.40 4.48
C GLN A 214 33.65 -10.87 5.89
N SER A 215 33.81 -11.75 6.88
CA SER A 215 33.65 -11.51 8.30
C SER A 215 33.12 -10.10 8.66
N GLY A 216 31.79 -9.95 8.81
CA GLY A 216 31.17 -8.72 9.36
C GLY A 216 30.47 -7.79 8.37
N ALA A 217 29.42 -8.26 7.68
CA ALA A 217 28.52 -7.33 6.99
C ALA A 217 27.84 -6.37 8.00
N PRO A 218 27.68 -5.08 7.65
CA PRO A 218 26.96 -4.14 8.50
C PRO A 218 25.49 -4.58 8.64
N LEU A 219 24.98 -4.49 9.86
CA LEU A 219 23.59 -4.75 10.19
C LEU A 219 22.85 -3.42 10.37
N LEU A 220 21.78 -3.23 9.61
CA LEU A 220 20.81 -2.15 9.80
C LEU A 220 19.56 -2.73 10.45
N VAL A 221 19.14 -2.19 11.58
CA VAL A 221 17.84 -2.52 12.19
C VAL A 221 16.83 -1.45 11.79
N TYR A 222 15.74 -1.86 11.14
CA TYR A 222 14.66 -0.99 10.71
C TYR A 222 13.45 -1.16 11.64
N SER A 223 12.97 -0.03 12.16
CA SER A 223 11.73 0.07 12.92
C SER A 223 10.72 0.87 12.11
N HIS A 224 9.53 0.32 11.91
CA HIS A 224 8.44 1.07 11.28
C HIS A 224 7.85 2.12 12.23
N GLY A 225 7.11 3.08 11.68
CA GLY A 225 6.32 4.03 12.47
C GLY A 225 5.03 3.40 13.02
N TYR A 226 4.30 4.13 13.87
CA TYR A 226 3.00 3.69 14.38
C TYR A 226 2.02 3.39 13.24
N GLY A 227 1.32 2.25 13.33
CA GLY A 227 0.47 1.75 12.25
C GLY A 227 1.24 1.22 11.03
N GLY A 228 2.54 0.99 11.18
CA GLY A 228 3.34 0.30 10.19
C GLY A 228 3.45 -1.20 10.45
N ASN A 229 4.14 -1.89 9.55
CA ASN A 229 4.59 -3.27 9.71
C ASN A 229 5.98 -3.42 9.08
N MET A 230 6.61 -4.59 9.25
CA MET A 230 7.94 -4.88 8.70
C MET A 230 7.99 -4.92 7.15
N ASP A 231 6.84 -4.96 6.47
CA ASP A 231 6.73 -5.10 5.01
C ASP A 231 6.63 -3.75 4.27
N MET A 232 6.21 -2.66 4.94
CA MET A 232 5.93 -1.36 4.28
C MET A 232 7.12 -0.78 3.50
N ALA A 233 8.34 -0.99 4.00
CA ALA A 233 9.56 -0.45 3.40
C ALA A 233 10.29 -1.44 2.50
N THR A 234 9.68 -2.57 2.13
CA THR A 234 10.33 -3.71 1.45
C THR A 234 11.25 -3.31 0.30
N TYR A 235 10.81 -2.46 -0.65
CA TYR A 235 11.67 -2.07 -1.78
C TYR A 235 12.86 -1.18 -1.39
N PHE A 236 12.66 -0.31 -0.40
CA PHE A 236 13.76 0.49 0.14
C PHE A 236 14.78 -0.40 0.86
N LEU A 237 14.31 -1.31 1.73
CA LEU A 237 15.18 -2.22 2.46
C LEU A 237 15.89 -3.22 1.52
N ARG A 238 15.22 -3.65 0.45
CA ARG A 238 15.83 -4.39 -0.67
C ARG A 238 16.97 -3.60 -1.29
N ALA A 239 16.74 -2.34 -1.65
CA ALA A 239 17.76 -1.48 -2.26
C ALA A 239 18.97 -1.26 -1.32
N VAL A 240 18.73 -1.15 -0.01
CA VAL A 240 19.79 -1.12 1.00
C VAL A 240 20.57 -2.44 1.01
N ALA A 241 19.85 -3.58 0.99
CA ALA A 241 20.49 -4.90 0.99
C ALA A 241 21.28 -5.20 -0.30
N GLN A 242 20.85 -4.68 -1.45
CA GLN A 242 21.61 -4.74 -2.71
C GLN A 242 23.01 -4.12 -2.58
N ARG A 243 23.22 -3.19 -1.64
CA ARG A 243 24.52 -2.55 -1.34
C ARG A 243 25.42 -3.38 -0.41
N GLY A 244 25.02 -4.60 -0.06
CA GLY A 244 25.81 -5.49 0.80
C GLY A 244 25.54 -5.32 2.30
N ILE A 245 24.44 -4.65 2.67
CA ILE A 245 24.02 -4.44 4.06
C ILE A 245 22.99 -5.51 4.43
N VAL A 246 23.08 -6.10 5.62
CA VAL A 246 22.00 -6.95 6.15
C VAL A 246 20.99 -6.05 6.84
N VAL A 247 19.71 -6.20 6.51
CA VAL A 247 18.64 -5.37 7.09
C VAL A 247 17.68 -6.24 7.87
N ALA A 248 17.45 -5.92 9.13
CA ALA A 248 16.48 -6.57 10.00
C ALA A 248 15.29 -5.62 10.23
N ALA A 249 14.16 -5.85 9.55
CA ALA A 249 12.92 -5.10 9.75
C ALA A 249 12.09 -5.74 10.86
N LEU A 250 11.92 -5.01 11.96
CA LEU A 250 11.18 -5.48 13.14
C LEU A 250 9.69 -5.25 12.96
N GLU A 251 8.89 -6.25 13.33
CA GLU A 251 7.46 -6.13 13.60
C GLU A 251 7.26 -5.99 15.11
N HIS A 252 6.76 -4.83 15.54
CA HIS A 252 6.45 -4.59 16.95
C HIS A 252 5.08 -5.17 17.34
N THR A 253 4.95 -5.52 18.63
CA THR A 253 3.71 -6.08 19.22
C THR A 253 3.20 -5.24 20.39
N ASP A 254 3.65 -3.98 20.47
CA ASP A 254 3.38 -3.03 21.54
C ASP A 254 2.04 -2.28 21.40
#